data_AF-A0A1F4A9S4-F1
#
_entry.id   AF-A0A1F4A9S4-F1
#
_cell.length_a   1.000
_cell.length_b   1.000
_cell.length_c   1.000
_cell.angle_alpha   90.00
_cell.angle_beta   90.00
_cell.angle_gamma   90.00
#
_symmetry.space_group_name_H-M   'P 1'
#
loop_
_entity.id
_entity.type
_entity.pdbx_description
1 polymer ?
#
loop_
_entity_poly.entity_id
_entity_poly.type
_entity_poly.pdbx_seq_one_letter_code
_entity_poly.pdbx_strand_id
1 'polypeptide(L)'
;MAELITRRDGPVATILFSNPAKMNAMSYDMWRAVPQTMAELDRDPSVRVIVVAGDGDKAFISGADISQFEKLRGTAEAQAVYNQAVEQAYIAPMRCAKPVIARIRGVCMGGGLGFAAACDLRFAADDAVFRMPAARLGLGYGYDGVRRFMNVLGAANTVDIFISARKFGAAEALRMGFLSRVIPAADLGREVSEYCATIAENAPLTIAAVKFAAQQWLKDPGERDAATAARMVEACFASDDHKEGRRAFMEKRKPDFKGI
;
A
#
# COMPACT_ATOMS: atom_id res chain seq x y z
N MET A 1 -20.26 -3.26 10.14
CA MET A 1 -20.68 -3.67 8.78
C MET A 1 -19.40 -3.77 7.94
N ALA A 2 -19.45 -4.00 6.62
CA ALA A 2 -18.23 -3.89 5.82
C ALA A 2 -17.91 -2.40 5.59
N GLU A 3 -16.78 -1.91 6.07
CA GLU A 3 -16.45 -0.48 6.08
C GLU A 3 -14.95 -0.20 6.16
N LEU A 4 -14.55 1.03 5.81
CA LEU A 4 -13.22 1.56 6.10
C LEU A 4 -13.28 2.40 7.37
N ILE A 5 -12.40 2.11 8.34
CA ILE A 5 -12.31 2.88 9.58
C ILE A 5 -10.99 3.63 9.60
N THR A 6 -11.03 4.95 9.77
CA THR A 6 -9.83 5.78 9.88
C THR A 6 -9.55 6.09 11.35
N ARG A 7 -8.32 5.85 11.81
CA ARG A 7 -7.82 6.22 13.14
C ARG A 7 -6.61 7.14 13.02
N ARG A 8 -6.40 8.01 14.00
CA ARG A 8 -5.24 8.89 14.07
C ARG A 8 -4.47 8.73 15.36
N ASP A 9 -3.15 8.78 15.24
CA ASP A 9 -2.22 8.83 16.35
C ASP A 9 -1.06 9.73 15.96
N GLY A 10 -1.06 10.96 16.49
CA GLY A 10 -0.14 12.02 16.11
C GLY A 10 -0.07 12.19 14.58
N PRO A 11 1.12 12.09 13.96
CA PRO A 11 1.31 12.26 12.52
C PRO A 11 0.95 11.03 11.68
N VAL A 12 0.46 9.95 12.29
CA VAL A 12 0.13 8.70 11.60
C VAL A 12 -1.37 8.53 11.48
N ALA A 13 -1.85 8.29 10.26
CA ALA A 13 -3.22 7.88 10.00
C ALA A 13 -3.26 6.38 9.68
N THR A 14 -4.19 5.64 10.28
CA THR A 14 -4.41 4.22 9.99
C THR A 14 -5.76 4.03 9.34
N ILE A 15 -5.79 3.41 8.15
CA ILE A 15 -7.01 2.91 7.51
C ILE A 15 -7.15 1.42 7.85
N LEU A 16 -8.25 1.05 8.49
CA LEU A 16 -8.61 -0.33 8.77
C LEU A 16 -9.66 -0.82 7.77
N PHE A 17 -9.37 -1.93 7.10
CA PHE A 17 -10.35 -2.68 6.31
C PHE A 17 -11.15 -3.56 7.27
N SER A 18 -12.40 -3.17 7.59
CA SER A 18 -13.24 -3.91 8.54
C SER A 18 -14.34 -4.66 7.81
N ASN A 19 -14.18 -5.99 7.77
CA ASN A 19 -15.27 -6.93 7.51
C ASN A 19 -14.95 -8.26 8.26
N PRO A 20 -14.89 -8.25 9.61
CA PRO A 20 -14.28 -9.33 10.38
C PRO A 20 -14.97 -10.69 10.17
N ALA A 21 -16.29 -10.68 9.97
CA ALA A 21 -17.08 -11.86 9.70
C ALA A 21 -16.67 -12.59 8.40
N LYS A 22 -16.04 -11.88 7.47
CA LYS A 22 -15.54 -12.42 6.19
C LYS A 22 -14.03 -12.20 6.03
N MET A 23 -13.27 -12.20 7.13
CA MET A 23 -11.81 -12.03 7.09
C MET A 23 -11.40 -10.78 6.28
N ASN A 24 -12.09 -9.67 6.54
CA ASN A 24 -11.85 -8.38 5.89
C ASN A 24 -11.94 -8.43 4.35
N ALA A 25 -12.81 -9.30 3.81
CA ALA A 25 -13.13 -9.32 2.39
C ALA A 25 -13.68 -7.96 1.96
N MET A 26 -13.11 -7.41 0.87
CA MET A 26 -13.42 -6.09 0.38
C MET A 26 -14.73 -6.08 -0.40
N SER A 27 -15.71 -5.35 0.13
CA SER A 27 -16.94 -5.04 -0.61
C SER A 27 -16.68 -4.02 -1.71
N TYR A 28 -17.61 -3.91 -2.66
CA TYR A 28 -17.58 -2.86 -3.69
C TYR A 28 -17.50 -1.45 -3.10
N ASP A 29 -18.27 -1.17 -2.04
CA ASP A 29 -18.27 0.14 -1.40
C ASP A 29 -16.94 0.44 -0.71
N MET A 30 -16.29 -0.57 -0.10
CA MET A 30 -14.94 -0.41 0.43
C MET A 30 -13.94 -0.07 -0.68
N TRP A 31 -13.99 -0.76 -1.83
CA TRP A 31 -13.14 -0.43 -2.98
C TRP A 31 -13.34 1.02 -3.44
N ARG A 32 -14.58 1.48 -3.54
CA ARG A 32 -14.91 2.85 -3.93
C ARG A 32 -14.49 3.90 -2.90
N ALA A 33 -14.51 3.56 -1.61
CA ALA A 33 -14.15 4.47 -0.55
C ALA A 33 -12.63 4.71 -0.47
N VAL A 34 -11.80 3.73 -0.83
CA VAL A 34 -10.34 3.83 -0.69
C VAL A 34 -9.75 5.09 -1.36
N PRO A 35 -10.02 5.41 -2.64
CA PRO A 35 -9.45 6.58 -3.28
C PRO A 35 -9.83 7.89 -2.58
N GLN A 36 -11.06 7.99 -2.09
CA GLN A 36 -11.54 9.17 -1.38
C GLN A 36 -10.83 9.32 -0.03
N THR A 37 -10.81 8.26 0.78
CA THR A 37 -10.13 8.25 2.08
C THR A 37 -8.63 8.53 1.94
N MET A 38 -7.95 7.92 0.96
CA MET A 38 -6.53 8.17 0.73
C MET A 38 -6.27 9.62 0.33
N ALA A 39 -7.09 10.19 -0.55
CA ALA A 39 -6.93 11.58 -1.00
C ALA A 39 -7.20 12.60 0.12
N GLU A 40 -8.13 12.32 1.02
CA GLU A 40 -8.36 13.14 2.22
C GLU A 40 -7.12 13.14 3.14
N LEU A 41 -6.56 11.96 3.41
CA LEU A 41 -5.35 11.83 4.22
C LEU A 41 -4.12 12.43 3.54
N ASP A 42 -4.03 12.37 2.22
CA ASP A 42 -2.92 12.95 1.45
C ASP A 42 -2.92 14.49 1.53
N ARG A 43 -4.09 15.12 1.51
CA ARG A 43 -4.22 16.59 1.61
C ARG A 43 -4.00 17.12 3.02
N ASP A 44 -4.14 16.30 4.05
CA ASP A 44 -4.06 16.77 5.44
C ASP A 44 -2.62 16.99 5.90
N PRO A 45 -2.17 18.24 6.15
CA PRO A 45 -0.77 18.51 6.50
C PRO A 45 -0.33 17.92 7.85
N SER A 46 -1.26 17.52 8.73
CA SER A 46 -0.92 16.84 10.00
C SER A 46 -0.53 15.37 9.80
N VAL A 47 -0.95 14.74 8.71
CA VAL A 47 -0.61 13.35 8.39
C VAL A 47 0.73 13.30 7.65
N ARG A 48 1.66 12.50 8.17
CA ARG A 48 2.99 12.26 7.60
C ARG A 48 3.13 10.85 7.04
N VAL A 49 2.43 9.87 7.61
CA VAL A 49 2.49 8.46 7.21
C VAL A 49 1.08 7.86 7.25
N ILE A 50 0.76 7.03 6.27
CA ILE A 50 -0.49 6.27 6.24
C ILE A 50 -0.16 4.79 6.45
N VAL A 51 -0.81 4.17 7.43
CA VAL A 51 -0.80 2.72 7.63
C VAL A 51 -2.12 2.16 7.13
N VAL A 52 -2.07 1.05 6.42
CA VAL A 52 -3.26 0.27 6.06
C VAL A 52 -3.18 -1.09 6.74
N ALA A 53 -4.26 -1.54 7.35
CA ALA A 53 -4.32 -2.81 8.07
C ALA A 53 -5.72 -3.43 7.98
N GLY A 54 -5.83 -4.73 8.24
CA GLY A 54 -7.13 -5.36 8.49
C GLY A 54 -7.61 -5.10 9.90
N ASP A 55 -8.92 -5.09 10.11
CA ASP A 55 -9.50 -5.06 11.45
C ASP A 55 -9.36 -6.42 12.16
N GLY A 56 -8.90 -6.40 13.39
CA GLY A 56 -8.52 -7.57 14.17
C GLY A 56 -7.28 -8.33 13.64
N ASP A 57 -7.07 -9.54 14.16
CA ASP A 57 -5.80 -10.28 13.97
C ASP A 57 -5.88 -11.45 13.00
N LYS A 58 -7.06 -11.73 12.43
CA LYS A 58 -7.26 -12.92 11.58
C LYS A 58 -6.85 -12.70 10.12
N ALA A 59 -6.98 -11.49 9.62
CA ALA A 59 -6.76 -11.19 8.22
C ALA A 59 -6.43 -9.72 8.00
N PHE A 60 -5.50 -9.47 7.08
CA PHE A 60 -5.35 -8.18 6.45
C PHE A 60 -6.54 -7.95 5.52
N ILE A 61 -6.59 -8.69 4.41
CA ILE A 61 -7.68 -8.72 3.43
C ILE A 61 -7.68 -10.11 2.79
N SER A 62 -8.78 -10.85 2.88
CA SER A 62 -8.91 -12.19 2.28
C SER A 62 -9.21 -12.19 0.77
N GLY A 63 -9.50 -11.02 0.20
CA GLY A 63 -9.79 -10.84 -1.22
C GLY A 63 -11.00 -9.93 -1.43
N ALA A 64 -11.60 -10.02 -2.60
CA ALA A 64 -12.90 -9.41 -2.88
C ALA A 64 -14.02 -10.23 -2.22
N ASP A 65 -15.10 -9.57 -1.80
CA ASP A 65 -16.30 -10.26 -1.30
C ASP A 65 -17.04 -10.94 -2.46
N ILE A 66 -16.75 -12.24 -2.65
CA ILE A 66 -17.32 -13.06 -3.74
C ILE A 66 -18.84 -13.13 -3.68
N SER A 67 -19.45 -12.97 -2.50
CA SER A 67 -20.92 -12.99 -2.38
C SER A 67 -21.61 -11.85 -3.15
N GLN A 68 -20.87 -10.83 -3.59
CA GLN A 68 -21.38 -9.74 -4.41
C GLN A 68 -21.23 -9.99 -5.92
N PHE A 69 -20.50 -11.03 -6.34
CA PHE A 69 -20.13 -11.22 -7.74
C PHE A 69 -21.31 -11.50 -8.65
N GLU A 70 -22.28 -12.29 -8.22
CA GLU A 70 -23.48 -12.57 -9.03
C GLU A 70 -24.22 -11.28 -9.40
N LYS A 71 -24.31 -10.32 -8.46
CA LYS A 71 -25.01 -9.05 -8.66
C LYS A 71 -24.16 -7.99 -9.35
N LEU A 72 -22.87 -7.93 -9.03
CA LEU A 72 -21.97 -6.83 -9.44
C LEU A 72 -21.01 -7.22 -10.57
N ARG A 73 -20.98 -8.48 -10.99
CA ARG A 73 -20.12 -9.01 -12.06
C ARG A 73 -20.85 -10.00 -12.97
N GLY A 74 -22.19 -10.01 -12.94
CA GLY A 74 -23.01 -10.90 -13.76
C GLY A 74 -23.07 -10.53 -15.25
N THR A 75 -22.69 -9.30 -15.62
CA THR A 75 -22.55 -8.84 -17.01
C THR A 75 -21.17 -8.24 -17.26
N ALA A 76 -20.81 -8.09 -18.54
CA ALA A 76 -19.53 -7.49 -18.94
C ALA A 76 -19.40 -6.04 -18.44
N GLU A 77 -20.48 -5.25 -18.51
CA GLU A 77 -20.52 -3.85 -18.08
C GLU A 77 -20.38 -3.74 -16.56
N ALA A 78 -21.13 -4.55 -15.81
CA ALA A 78 -21.05 -4.58 -14.35
C ALA A 78 -19.64 -4.99 -13.89
N GLN A 79 -19.05 -5.98 -14.55
CA GLN A 79 -17.68 -6.40 -14.30
C GLN A 79 -16.66 -5.29 -14.61
N ALA A 80 -16.84 -4.53 -15.69
CA ALA A 80 -15.96 -3.41 -16.03
C ALA A 80 -16.00 -2.31 -14.96
N VAL A 81 -17.20 -1.94 -14.49
CA VAL A 81 -17.39 -0.97 -13.40
C VAL A 81 -16.74 -1.45 -12.10
N TYR A 82 -16.94 -2.72 -11.73
CA TYR A 82 -16.31 -3.31 -10.56
C TYR A 82 -14.78 -3.28 -10.66
N ASN A 83 -14.23 -3.68 -11.80
CA ASN A 83 -12.79 -3.70 -12.04
C ASN A 83 -12.19 -2.28 -12.01
N GLN A 84 -12.91 -1.27 -12.51
CA GLN A 84 -12.47 0.12 -12.42
C GLN A 84 -12.37 0.58 -10.96
N ALA A 85 -13.35 0.26 -10.12
CA ALA A 85 -13.29 0.60 -8.69
C ALA A 85 -12.09 -0.07 -7.99
N VAL A 86 -11.86 -1.35 -8.28
CA VAL A 86 -10.71 -2.10 -7.76
C VAL A 86 -9.38 -1.48 -8.21
N GLU A 87 -9.24 -1.13 -9.48
CA GLU A 87 -7.99 -0.56 -9.99
C GLU A 87 -7.74 0.85 -9.44
N GLN A 88 -8.78 1.69 -9.31
CA GLN A 88 -8.64 2.98 -8.64
C GLN A 88 -8.21 2.83 -7.17
N ALA A 89 -8.73 1.83 -6.46
CA ALA A 89 -8.30 1.54 -5.10
C ALA A 89 -6.83 1.13 -5.02
N TYR A 90 -6.33 0.33 -5.97
CA TYR A 90 -4.91 -0.01 -6.03
C TYR A 90 -4.02 1.18 -6.42
N ILE A 91 -4.49 2.04 -7.32
CA ILE A 91 -3.75 3.23 -7.75
C ILE A 91 -3.65 4.27 -6.62
N ALA A 92 -4.63 4.34 -5.73
CA ALA A 92 -4.68 5.32 -4.63
C ALA A 92 -3.38 5.38 -3.78
N PRO A 93 -2.86 4.27 -3.20
CA PRO A 93 -1.61 4.29 -2.45
C PRO A 93 -0.39 4.66 -3.32
N MET A 94 -0.38 4.28 -4.59
CA MET A 94 0.71 4.61 -5.52
C MET A 94 0.75 6.10 -5.88
N ARG A 95 -0.41 6.77 -5.93
CA ARG A 95 -0.53 8.22 -6.23
C ARG A 95 -0.36 9.12 -5.01
N CYS A 96 -0.56 8.60 -3.81
CA CYS A 96 -0.41 9.36 -2.57
C CYS A 96 1.03 9.89 -2.45
N ALA A 97 1.21 11.17 -2.15
CA ALA A 97 2.54 11.76 -1.96
C ALA A 97 3.20 11.26 -0.66
N LYS A 98 2.39 10.81 0.31
CA LYS A 98 2.85 10.30 1.61
C LYS A 98 3.17 8.81 1.56
N PRO A 99 4.06 8.31 2.42
CA PRO A 99 4.33 6.89 2.55
C PRO A 99 3.10 6.12 3.00
N VAL A 100 2.83 5.00 2.34
CA VAL A 100 1.77 4.06 2.65
C VAL A 100 2.38 2.71 3.03
N ILE A 101 2.13 2.27 4.26
CA ILE A 101 2.66 1.02 4.81
C ILE A 101 1.53 0.03 5.00
N ALA A 102 1.63 -1.14 4.37
CA ALA A 102 0.76 -2.27 4.68
C ALA A 102 1.28 -2.99 5.94
N ARG A 103 0.49 -2.93 7.03
CA ARG A 103 0.69 -3.73 8.24
C ARG A 103 -0.17 -4.99 8.14
N ILE A 104 0.47 -6.11 7.86
CA ILE A 104 -0.19 -7.36 7.46
C ILE A 104 -0.17 -8.35 8.62
N ARG A 105 -1.34 -8.78 9.06
CA ARG A 105 -1.52 -9.84 10.07
C ARG A 105 -2.44 -10.92 9.51
N GLY A 106 -2.12 -12.19 9.73
CA GLY A 106 -2.92 -13.31 9.24
C GLY A 106 -3.09 -13.35 7.71
N VAL A 107 -4.31 -13.60 7.24
CA VAL A 107 -4.62 -13.84 5.82
C VAL A 107 -4.46 -12.59 4.94
N CYS A 108 -3.70 -12.71 3.84
CA CYS A 108 -3.57 -11.69 2.79
C CYS A 108 -3.64 -12.35 1.40
N MET A 109 -4.81 -12.32 0.74
CA MET A 109 -5.05 -13.13 -0.46
C MET A 109 -5.74 -12.36 -1.59
N GLY A 110 -5.45 -12.75 -2.83
CA GLY A 110 -6.09 -12.21 -4.03
C GLY A 110 -6.03 -10.70 -4.08
N GLY A 111 -7.20 -10.05 -3.98
CA GLY A 111 -7.27 -8.59 -3.94
C GLY A 111 -6.53 -7.95 -2.76
N GLY A 112 -6.45 -8.63 -1.62
CA GLY A 112 -5.63 -8.19 -0.48
C GLY A 112 -4.14 -8.19 -0.79
N LEU A 113 -3.67 -9.23 -1.49
CA LEU A 113 -2.28 -9.30 -1.95
C LEU A 113 -2.00 -8.20 -2.99
N GLY A 114 -2.95 -7.94 -3.89
CA GLY A 114 -2.87 -6.86 -4.88
C GLY A 114 -2.84 -5.47 -4.25
N PHE A 115 -3.54 -5.27 -3.14
CA PHE A 115 -3.54 -4.02 -2.39
C PHE A 115 -2.23 -3.81 -1.63
N ALA A 116 -1.75 -4.85 -0.95
CA ALA A 116 -0.44 -4.83 -0.28
C ALA A 116 0.70 -4.54 -1.26
N ALA A 117 0.66 -5.12 -2.46
CA ALA A 117 1.63 -4.87 -3.53
C ALA A 117 1.61 -3.42 -4.04
N ALA A 118 0.50 -2.70 -3.86
CA ALA A 118 0.37 -1.30 -4.28
C ALA A 118 0.83 -0.29 -3.20
N CYS A 119 1.07 -0.75 -1.97
CA CYS A 119 1.65 0.07 -0.90
C CYS A 119 3.17 0.25 -1.13
N ASP A 120 3.79 1.23 -0.48
CA ASP A 120 5.23 1.45 -0.62
C ASP A 120 6.01 0.36 0.13
N LEU A 121 5.60 0.09 1.37
CA LEU A 121 6.24 -0.87 2.26
C LEU A 121 5.22 -1.91 2.74
N ARG A 122 5.71 -3.14 2.94
CA ARG A 122 4.91 -4.27 3.45
C ARG A 122 5.63 -4.88 4.64
N PHE A 123 5.07 -4.71 5.83
CA PHE A 123 5.53 -5.36 7.05
C PHE A 123 4.48 -6.38 7.46
N ALA A 124 4.89 -7.62 7.67
CA ALA A 124 3.98 -8.68 8.05
C ALA A 124 4.36 -9.32 9.36
N ALA A 125 3.36 -9.80 10.09
CA ALA A 125 3.62 -10.75 11.14
C ALA A 125 4.16 -12.08 10.60
N ASP A 126 4.89 -12.81 11.43
CA ASP A 126 5.36 -14.17 11.20
C ASP A 126 4.25 -15.18 10.87
N ASP A 127 3.03 -14.96 11.37
CA ASP A 127 1.85 -15.79 11.08
C ASP A 127 1.15 -15.49 9.74
N ALA A 128 1.63 -14.50 8.98
CA ALA A 128 0.92 -14.08 7.79
C ALA A 128 0.94 -15.16 6.70
N VAL A 129 -0.22 -15.37 6.08
CA VAL A 129 -0.41 -16.36 5.01
C VAL A 129 -0.90 -15.68 3.75
N PHE A 130 -0.18 -15.92 2.67
CA PHE A 130 -0.39 -15.27 1.38
C PHE A 130 -0.85 -16.27 0.32
N ARG A 131 -1.63 -15.77 -0.64
CA ARG A 131 -2.08 -16.57 -1.80
C ARG A 131 -2.58 -15.67 -2.92
N MET A 132 -2.24 -16.03 -4.16
CA MET A 132 -2.92 -15.52 -5.36
C MET A 132 -3.87 -16.61 -5.91
N PRO A 133 -5.18 -16.63 -5.56
CA PRO A 133 -6.04 -17.78 -5.82
C PRO A 133 -6.73 -17.78 -7.20
N ALA A 134 -6.47 -16.82 -8.10
CA ALA A 134 -7.28 -16.65 -9.32
C ALA A 134 -7.34 -17.89 -10.22
N ALA A 135 -6.25 -18.62 -10.40
CA ALA A 135 -6.25 -19.85 -11.19
C ALA A 135 -7.19 -20.93 -10.63
N ARG A 136 -7.48 -20.91 -9.31
CA ARG A 136 -8.44 -21.83 -8.66
C ARG A 136 -9.89 -21.41 -8.83
N LEU A 137 -10.13 -20.15 -9.21
CA LEU A 137 -11.45 -19.56 -9.37
C LEU A 137 -11.81 -19.32 -10.85
N GLY A 138 -10.93 -19.68 -11.78
CA GLY A 138 -11.11 -19.39 -13.21
C GLY A 138 -11.10 -17.89 -13.53
N LEU A 139 -10.44 -17.07 -12.71
CA LEU A 139 -10.40 -15.62 -12.88
C LEU A 139 -9.13 -15.20 -13.63
N GLY A 140 -9.26 -14.22 -14.54
CA GLY A 140 -8.13 -13.54 -15.17
C GLY A 140 -7.71 -12.28 -14.41
N TYR A 141 -6.41 -12.01 -14.39
CA TYR A 141 -5.86 -10.70 -14.01
C TYR A 141 -5.50 -9.92 -15.27
N GLY A 142 -5.83 -8.62 -15.28
CA GLY A 142 -5.41 -7.71 -16.34
C GLY A 142 -3.90 -7.49 -16.33
N TYR A 143 -3.39 -6.99 -17.45
CA TYR A 143 -1.96 -6.73 -17.67
C TYR A 143 -1.34 -5.90 -16.54
N ASP A 144 -1.95 -4.78 -16.15
CA ASP A 144 -1.45 -3.92 -15.07
C ASP A 144 -1.45 -4.60 -13.70
N GLY A 145 -2.43 -5.47 -13.46
CA GLY A 145 -2.48 -6.29 -12.26
C GLY A 145 -1.28 -7.22 -12.16
N VAL A 146 -0.91 -7.90 -13.25
CA VAL A 146 0.28 -8.76 -13.31
C VAL A 146 1.56 -7.93 -13.26
N ARG A 147 1.63 -6.82 -14.02
CA ARG A 147 2.77 -5.89 -14.07
C ARG A 147 3.17 -5.39 -12.69
N ARG A 148 2.21 -5.09 -11.82
CA ARG A 148 2.46 -4.70 -10.42
C ARG A 148 3.26 -5.76 -9.66
N PHE A 149 2.94 -7.03 -9.82
CA PHE A 149 3.70 -8.11 -9.19
C PHE A 149 5.04 -8.34 -9.85
N MET A 150 5.14 -8.19 -11.17
CA MET A 150 6.44 -8.26 -11.87
C MET A 150 7.42 -7.23 -11.31
N ASN A 151 6.95 -6.02 -11.01
CA ASN A 151 7.76 -4.95 -10.42
C ASN A 151 8.18 -5.23 -8.97
N VAL A 152 7.41 -6.02 -8.21
CA VAL A 152 7.66 -6.28 -6.78
C VAL A 152 8.44 -7.59 -6.56
N LEU A 153 8.10 -8.65 -7.30
CA LEU A 153 8.58 -10.02 -7.08
C LEU A 153 9.56 -10.49 -8.17
N GLY A 154 9.62 -9.79 -9.30
CA GLY A 154 10.26 -10.27 -10.51
C GLY A 154 9.46 -11.39 -11.19
N ALA A 155 9.95 -11.80 -12.37
CA ALA A 155 9.23 -12.70 -13.26
C ALA A 155 8.98 -14.09 -12.65
N ALA A 156 10.02 -14.75 -12.13
CA ALA A 156 9.94 -16.13 -11.67
C ALA A 156 8.92 -16.30 -10.53
N ASN A 157 9.03 -15.46 -9.50
CA ASN A 157 8.15 -15.49 -8.34
C ASN A 157 6.72 -15.07 -8.68
N THR A 158 6.53 -14.09 -9.58
CA THR A 158 5.21 -13.68 -10.04
C THR A 158 4.51 -14.84 -10.77
N VAL A 159 5.18 -15.44 -11.75
CA VAL A 159 4.62 -16.54 -12.52
C VAL A 159 4.30 -17.74 -11.63
N ASP A 160 5.18 -18.10 -10.69
CA ASP A 160 4.92 -19.18 -9.73
C ASP A 160 3.61 -18.96 -8.95
N ILE A 161 3.47 -17.83 -8.24
CA ILE A 161 2.29 -17.65 -7.37
C ILE A 161 0.98 -17.50 -8.15
N PHE A 162 1.02 -16.94 -9.37
CA PHE A 162 -0.16 -16.81 -10.22
C PHE A 162 -0.61 -18.15 -10.81
N ILE A 163 0.32 -18.98 -11.28
CA ILE A 163 0.01 -20.27 -11.90
C ILE A 163 -0.29 -21.34 -10.85
N SER A 164 0.59 -21.50 -9.86
CA SER A 164 0.42 -22.55 -8.85
C SER A 164 -0.78 -22.29 -7.93
N ALA A 165 -1.12 -21.00 -7.75
CA ALA A 165 -2.08 -20.52 -6.77
C ALA A 165 -1.85 -21.15 -5.38
N ARG A 166 -0.59 -21.46 -5.05
CA ARG A 166 -0.20 -22.06 -3.77
C ARG A 166 -0.27 -21.03 -2.64
N LYS A 167 -0.36 -21.54 -1.41
CA LYS A 167 -0.16 -20.70 -0.22
C LYS A 167 1.34 -20.57 0.04
N PHE A 168 1.74 -19.44 0.60
CA PHE A 168 3.10 -19.19 1.07
C PHE A 168 3.06 -18.38 2.37
N GLY A 169 4.09 -18.53 3.20
CA GLY A 169 4.20 -17.86 4.51
C GLY A 169 5.08 -16.62 4.49
N ALA A 170 5.13 -15.89 5.60
CA ALA A 170 5.89 -14.66 5.77
C ALA A 170 7.39 -14.79 5.44
N ALA A 171 8.06 -15.86 5.90
CA ALA A 171 9.49 -16.08 5.64
C ALA A 171 9.79 -16.22 4.13
N GLU A 172 8.93 -16.93 3.41
CA GLU A 172 9.06 -17.06 1.96
C GLU A 172 8.73 -15.75 1.25
N ALA A 173 7.69 -15.04 1.66
CA ALA A 173 7.32 -13.74 1.11
C ALA A 173 8.46 -12.72 1.27
N LEU A 174 9.19 -12.74 2.38
CA LEU A 174 10.41 -11.93 2.57
C LEU A 174 11.51 -12.34 1.59
N ARG A 175 11.81 -13.64 1.46
CA ARG A 175 12.83 -14.15 0.52
C ARG A 175 12.51 -13.80 -0.94
N MET A 176 11.24 -13.74 -1.31
CA MET A 176 10.79 -13.36 -2.64
C MET A 176 10.87 -11.85 -2.91
N GLY A 177 11.19 -11.03 -1.90
CA GLY A 177 11.18 -9.56 -1.99
C GLY A 177 9.79 -8.94 -1.85
N PHE A 178 8.74 -9.72 -1.54
CA PHE A 178 7.41 -9.17 -1.31
C PHE A 178 7.38 -8.33 -0.03
N LEU A 179 7.92 -8.86 1.06
CA LEU A 179 7.92 -8.18 2.35
C LEU A 179 9.24 -7.45 2.55
N SER A 180 9.17 -6.29 3.20
CA SER A 180 10.35 -5.57 3.65
C SER A 180 10.78 -6.00 5.05
N ARG A 181 9.82 -6.45 5.88
CA ARG A 181 10.05 -6.95 7.25
C ARG A 181 9.07 -8.06 7.60
N VAL A 182 9.57 -9.05 8.34
CA VAL A 182 8.76 -10.05 9.05
C VAL A 182 9.02 -9.84 10.53
N ILE A 183 7.95 -9.67 11.30
CA ILE A 183 7.99 -9.25 12.70
C ILE A 183 7.19 -10.28 13.52
N PRO A 184 7.61 -10.64 14.74
CA PRO A 184 6.76 -11.46 15.61
C PRO A 184 5.37 -10.85 15.76
N ALA A 185 4.34 -11.71 15.75
CA ALA A 185 2.95 -11.37 15.98
C ALA A 185 2.70 -10.26 17.03
N ALA A 186 3.28 -10.46 18.22
CA ALA A 186 3.09 -9.64 19.39
C ALA A 186 3.76 -8.26 19.26
N ASP A 187 4.78 -8.14 18.42
CA ASP A 187 5.57 -6.92 18.25
C ASP A 187 5.16 -6.09 17.03
N LEU A 188 4.36 -6.66 16.10
CA LEU A 188 4.00 -6.02 14.83
C LEU A 188 3.47 -4.59 15.01
N GLY A 189 2.56 -4.38 15.97
CA GLY A 189 1.97 -3.07 16.22
C GLY A 189 3.01 -2.03 16.68
N ARG A 190 3.87 -2.44 17.62
CA ARG A 190 4.92 -1.59 18.20
C ARG A 190 5.98 -1.21 17.17
N GLU A 191 6.54 -2.21 16.48
CA GLU A 191 7.62 -1.97 15.51
C GLU A 191 7.16 -1.17 14.30
N VAL A 192 5.92 -1.36 13.83
CA VAL A 192 5.36 -0.50 12.77
C VAL A 192 5.24 0.93 13.25
N SER A 193 4.79 1.16 14.48
CA SER A 193 4.66 2.51 15.06
C SER A 193 6.02 3.20 15.19
N GLU A 194 7.04 2.50 15.70
CA GLU A 194 8.42 3.01 15.79
C GLU A 194 9.00 3.37 14.40
N TYR A 195 8.72 2.55 13.39
CA TYR A 195 9.14 2.84 12.01
C TYR A 195 8.39 4.04 11.43
N CYS A 196 7.08 4.16 11.68
CA CYS A 196 6.30 5.32 11.27
C CYS A 196 6.79 6.61 11.93
N ALA A 197 7.15 6.56 13.22
CA ALA A 197 7.74 7.70 13.93
C ALA A 197 9.06 8.13 13.26
N THR A 198 9.91 7.17 12.91
CA THR A 198 11.16 7.45 12.17
C THR A 198 10.90 8.13 10.83
N ILE A 199 9.89 7.69 10.06
CA ILE A 199 9.52 8.36 8.81
C ILE A 199 8.96 9.76 9.05
N ALA A 200 8.12 9.93 10.08
CA ALA A 200 7.47 11.19 10.38
C ALA A 200 8.47 12.31 10.74
N GLU A 201 9.68 11.95 11.15
CA GLU A 201 10.78 12.88 11.44
C GLU A 201 11.55 13.35 10.19
N ASN A 202 11.34 12.74 9.03
CA ASN A 202 12.06 13.06 7.79
C ASN A 202 11.33 14.12 6.95
N ALA A 203 12.08 14.83 6.10
CA ALA A 203 11.56 15.92 5.27
C ALA A 203 10.43 15.46 4.31
N PRO A 204 9.20 16.01 4.41
CA PRO A 204 8.05 15.58 3.61
C PRO A 204 8.27 15.70 2.11
N LEU A 205 8.85 16.82 1.67
CA LEU A 205 9.08 17.10 0.25
C LEU A 205 10.05 16.07 -0.36
N THR A 206 11.11 15.73 0.38
CA THR A 206 12.09 14.72 -0.04
C THR A 206 11.45 13.34 -0.19
N ILE A 207 10.64 12.93 0.79
CA ILE A 207 9.90 11.66 0.72
C ILE A 207 8.98 11.63 -0.50
N ALA A 208 8.19 12.68 -0.71
CA ALA A 208 7.27 12.76 -1.84
C ALA A 208 8.00 12.71 -3.19
N ALA A 209 9.15 13.40 -3.31
CA ALA A 209 9.97 13.40 -4.52
C ALA A 209 10.53 12.01 -4.84
N VAL A 210 11.09 11.31 -3.84
CA VAL A 210 11.61 9.93 -4.01
C VAL A 210 10.50 8.98 -4.41
N LYS A 211 9.36 9.02 -3.72
CA LYS A 211 8.21 8.17 -4.03
C LYS A 211 7.71 8.43 -5.45
N PHE A 212 7.52 9.69 -5.85
CA PHE A 212 7.08 10.03 -7.20
C PHE A 212 8.06 9.51 -8.26
N ALA A 213 9.35 9.75 -8.10
CA ALA A 213 10.37 9.30 -9.04
C ALA A 213 10.40 7.76 -9.16
N ALA A 214 10.31 7.04 -8.05
CA ALA A 214 10.22 5.58 -8.04
C ALA A 214 8.99 5.09 -8.81
N GLN A 215 7.82 5.71 -8.60
CA GLN A 215 6.59 5.36 -9.33
C GLN A 215 6.68 5.67 -10.83
N GLN A 216 7.34 6.75 -11.23
CA GLN A 216 7.59 7.01 -12.66
C GLN A 216 8.50 5.95 -13.27
N TRP A 217 9.51 5.46 -12.54
CA TRP A 217 10.43 4.44 -13.05
C TRP A 217 9.74 3.11 -13.37
N LEU A 218 8.70 2.78 -12.59
CA LEU A 218 7.88 1.58 -12.78
C LEU A 218 6.95 1.67 -14.00
N LYS A 219 6.82 2.83 -14.66
CA LYS A 219 6.07 2.98 -15.91
C LYS A 219 6.91 2.62 -17.12
N ASP A 220 6.21 2.38 -18.23
CA ASP A 220 6.85 2.18 -19.52
C ASP A 220 7.65 3.43 -19.90
N PRO A 221 8.82 3.31 -20.57
CA PRO A 221 9.72 4.44 -20.81
C PRO A 221 9.06 5.69 -21.41
N GLY A 222 8.07 5.51 -22.30
CA GLY A 222 7.34 6.62 -22.94
C GLY A 222 6.30 7.33 -22.05
N GLU A 223 5.94 6.74 -20.90
CA GLU A 223 4.91 7.27 -19.98
C GLU A 223 5.50 7.94 -18.73
N ARG A 224 6.82 7.97 -18.62
CA ARG A 224 7.54 8.49 -17.45
C ARG A 224 7.53 10.01 -17.46
N ASP A 225 7.15 10.61 -16.34
CA ASP A 225 7.24 12.06 -16.14
C ASP A 225 8.54 12.44 -15.40
N ALA A 226 9.67 12.34 -16.11
CA ALA A 226 10.98 12.69 -15.56
C ALA A 226 11.11 14.20 -15.26
N ALA A 227 10.40 15.05 -16.02
CA ALA A 227 10.43 16.50 -15.84
C ALA A 227 9.78 16.92 -14.51
N THR A 228 8.63 16.34 -14.15
CA THR A 228 8.02 16.59 -12.84
C THR A 228 8.89 16.05 -11.71
N ALA A 229 9.51 14.88 -11.87
CA ALA A 229 10.42 14.35 -10.86
C ALA A 229 11.61 15.30 -10.60
N ALA A 230 12.20 15.86 -11.66
CA ALA A 230 13.27 16.87 -11.55
C ALA A 230 12.80 18.14 -10.83
N ARG A 231 11.63 18.68 -11.18
CA ARG A 231 11.04 19.85 -10.49
C ARG A 231 10.78 19.60 -9.01
N MET A 232 10.34 18.40 -8.63
CA MET A 232 10.15 18.06 -7.22
C MET A 232 11.47 18.03 -6.44
N VAL A 233 12.56 17.60 -7.07
CA VAL A 233 13.91 17.64 -6.49
C VAL A 233 14.39 19.08 -6.33
N GLU A 234 14.20 19.93 -7.35
CA GLU A 234 14.51 21.37 -7.26
C GLU A 234 13.74 22.04 -6.12
N ALA A 235 12.46 21.73 -5.97
CA ALA A 235 11.64 22.22 -4.86
C ALA A 235 12.18 21.79 -3.50
N CYS A 236 12.73 20.57 -3.38
CA CYS A 236 13.41 20.15 -2.15
C CYS A 236 14.59 21.05 -1.82
N PHE A 237 15.45 21.39 -2.79
CA PHE A 237 16.61 22.26 -2.55
C PHE A 237 16.23 23.71 -2.23
N ALA A 238 15.11 24.18 -2.78
CA ALA A 238 14.60 25.53 -2.53
C ALA A 238 13.85 25.68 -1.19
N SER A 239 13.44 24.58 -0.56
CA SER A 239 12.62 24.54 0.65
C SER A 239 13.31 25.11 1.90
N ASP A 240 12.50 25.53 2.87
CA ASP A 240 12.98 25.87 4.21
C ASP A 240 13.44 24.61 4.97
N ASP A 241 12.84 23.45 4.67
CA ASP A 241 13.31 22.16 5.18
C ASP A 241 14.77 21.88 4.82
N HIS A 242 15.23 22.24 3.62
CA HIS A 242 16.64 22.06 3.26
C HIS A 242 17.57 22.95 4.09
N LYS A 243 17.16 24.20 4.37
CA LYS A 243 17.91 25.11 5.25
C LYS A 243 17.95 24.57 6.67
N GLU A 244 16.82 24.10 7.18
CA GLU A 244 16.68 23.51 8.52
C GLU A 244 17.51 22.24 8.66
N GLY A 245 17.47 21.33 7.68
CA GLY A 245 18.25 20.11 7.70
C GLY A 245 19.76 20.37 7.80
N ARG A 246 20.27 21.33 7.02
CA ARG A 246 21.68 21.75 7.11
C ARG A 246 22.01 22.34 8.47
N ARG A 247 21.15 23.23 9.00
CA ARG A 247 21.36 23.87 10.30
C ARG A 247 21.34 22.85 11.44
N ALA A 248 20.31 22.01 11.52
CA ALA A 248 20.15 20.99 12.55
C ALA A 248 21.31 19.99 12.57
N PHE A 249 21.81 19.61 11.39
CA PHE A 249 22.99 18.75 11.26
C PHE A 249 24.25 19.39 11.85
N MET A 250 24.52 20.67 11.52
CA MET A 250 25.66 21.40 12.08
C MET A 250 25.55 21.61 13.59
N GLU A 251 24.34 21.82 14.09
CA GLU A 251 24.03 22.03 15.51
C GLU A 251 23.85 20.71 16.30
N LYS A 252 23.95 19.55 15.64
CA LYS A 252 23.75 18.21 16.23
C LYS A 252 22.42 18.06 16.99
N ARG A 253 21.35 18.64 16.45
CA ARG A 253 19.99 18.52 16.99
C ARG A 253 19.05 17.87 15.98
N LYS A 254 17.88 17.47 16.46
CA LYS A 254 16.80 16.97 15.59
C LYS A 254 16.26 18.11 14.72
N PRO A 255 16.08 17.88 13.40
CA PRO A 255 15.45 18.87 12.53
C PRO A 255 13.94 18.94 12.76
N ASP A 256 13.37 20.12 12.56
CA ASP A 256 11.91 20.34 12.58
C ASP A 256 11.37 20.64 11.17
N PHE A 257 11.14 19.58 10.39
CA PHE A 257 10.67 19.71 9.01
C PHE A 257 9.18 19.98 8.91
N LYS A 258 8.83 21.03 8.18
CA LYS A 258 7.46 21.54 7.99
C LYS A 258 6.86 21.22 6.62
N GLY A 259 7.68 20.79 5.65
CA GLY A 259 7.24 20.51 4.29
C GLY A 259 7.00 21.76 3.44
N ILE A 260 7.73 22.84 3.72
CA ILE A 260 7.71 24.13 3.01
C ILE A 260 9.11 24.58 2.66
#